data_AF-A0A4D4KT39-F1
#
_entry.id   AF-A0A4D4KT39-F1
#
_cell.length_a   1.000
_cell.length_b   1.000
_cell.length_c   1.000
_cell.angle_alpha   90.00
_cell.angle_beta   90.00
_cell.angle_gamma   90.00
#
_symmetry.space_group_name_H-M   'P 1'
#
loop_
_entity.id
_entity.type
_entity.pdbx_description
1 polymer ?
#
loop_
_entity_poly.entity_id
_entity_poly.type
_entity_poly.pdbx_seq_one_letter_code
_entity_poly.pdbx_strand_id
1 'polypeptide(L)'
;MAAAIRRGGSDGDPGLYGPRSVTWQMHGDPVMWIAGVRALYLQALHPLAVRGVTQNSDFREDAWGRLLRTARFVATITYGTTEAAERAGAKVRGIHRRLSLTDPVTGVRHGVDEPELLLWVHCAEIDSYLHVVRRSGYPLTDAQADAYVAENVVSARLVGLDPAEVPADTAALAAYFATVRPELAATPEAREVDAFLRRPPVHALLVPAREVIWGRFASLAYGTLPRTPTRCTGARRPRRGWSPAGCG
;
A
#
# COMPACT_ATOMS: atom_id res chain seq x y z
N MET A 1 -0.85 7.53 16.38
CA MET A 1 0.62 7.66 16.28
C MET A 1 1.26 8.17 17.56
N ALA A 2 0.84 9.31 18.12
CA ALA A 2 1.46 9.90 19.33
C ALA A 2 1.57 8.99 20.58
N ALA A 3 0.65 8.03 20.77
CA ALA A 3 0.72 7.08 21.89
C ALA A 3 1.75 5.94 21.70
N ALA A 4 2.11 5.62 20.46
CA ALA A 4 3.15 4.63 20.15
C ALA A 4 4.56 5.23 20.31
N ILE A 5 4.71 6.52 19.97
CA ILE A 5 5.98 7.28 20.08
C ILE A 5 6.51 7.33 21.53
N ARG A 6 5.62 7.25 22.54
CA ARG A 6 6.00 7.27 23.97
C ARG A 6 6.33 5.90 24.58
N ARG A 7 6.15 4.79 23.84
CA ARG A 7 6.43 3.43 24.31
C ARG A 7 7.64 2.83 23.56
N GLY A 8 8.74 3.57 23.47
CA GLY A 8 10.03 2.93 23.24
C GLY A 8 10.23 1.87 24.34
N GLY A 9 10.53 0.63 23.93
CA GLY A 9 10.43 -0.57 24.76
C GLY A 9 11.10 -0.42 26.13
N SER A 10 10.43 -0.95 27.16
CA SER A 10 10.87 -0.90 28.56
C SER A 10 12.15 -1.70 28.87
N ASP A 11 12.78 -2.36 27.88
CA ASP A 11 13.90 -3.30 28.08
C ASP A 11 15.10 -3.08 27.13
N GLY A 12 15.23 -1.93 26.47
CA GLY A 12 16.38 -1.64 25.60
C GLY A 12 16.34 -2.29 24.20
N ASP A 13 15.28 -3.02 23.85
CA ASP A 13 14.98 -3.43 22.46
C ASP A 13 14.40 -2.24 21.68
N PRO A 14 15.13 -1.67 20.69
CA PRO A 14 14.63 -0.57 19.89
C PRO A 14 13.52 -1.00 18.90
N GLY A 15 13.28 -2.30 18.73
CA GLY A 15 12.43 -2.84 17.66
C GLY A 15 13.20 -3.02 16.36
N LEU A 16 12.47 -3.24 15.26
CA LEU A 16 13.08 -3.35 13.92
C LEU A 16 13.72 -2.05 13.44
N TYR A 17 13.17 -0.93 13.89
CA TYR A 17 13.61 0.41 13.53
C TYR A 17 13.87 1.15 14.84
N GLY A 18 15.07 1.71 15.02
CA GLY A 18 15.37 2.54 16.18
C GLY A 18 15.11 4.03 15.91
N PRO A 19 15.12 4.91 16.94
CA PRO A 19 14.92 6.36 16.78
C PRO A 19 15.89 7.07 15.82
N ARG A 20 17.03 6.45 15.53
CA ARG A 20 18.05 6.96 14.58
C ARG A 20 17.83 6.51 13.13
N SER A 21 16.91 5.56 12.89
CA SER A 21 16.57 5.11 11.55
C SER A 21 15.76 6.15 10.79
N VAL A 22 15.87 6.15 9.46
CA VAL A 22 15.07 7.04 8.61
C VAL A 22 13.60 6.66 8.72
N THR A 23 13.28 5.37 8.72
CA THR A 23 11.93 4.84 8.83
C THR A 23 11.23 5.34 10.10
N TRP A 24 11.88 5.29 11.26
CA TRP A 24 11.29 5.79 12.51
C TRP A 24 10.97 7.28 12.47
N GLN A 25 11.91 8.09 11.97
CA GLN A 25 11.74 9.55 11.94
C GLN A 25 10.70 9.97 10.90
N MET A 26 10.77 9.36 9.71
CA MET A 26 9.87 9.61 8.59
C MET A 26 8.44 9.17 8.91
N HIS A 27 8.26 7.98 9.47
CA HIS A 27 6.93 7.46 9.80
C HIS A 27 6.23 8.27 10.91
N GLY A 28 6.95 9.16 11.61
CA GLY A 28 6.41 10.01 12.67
C GLY A 28 5.69 11.24 12.13
N ASP A 29 5.93 11.60 10.88
CA ASP A 29 5.38 12.79 10.24
C ASP A 29 3.88 12.62 9.91
N PRO A 30 3.02 13.64 10.17
CA PRO A 30 1.60 13.58 9.83
C PRO A 30 1.31 13.33 8.34
N VAL A 31 2.22 13.66 7.42
CA VAL A 31 2.08 13.43 5.99
C VAL A 31 1.96 11.94 5.64
N MET A 32 2.41 11.05 6.54
CA MET A 32 2.31 9.60 6.37
C MET A 32 0.86 9.12 6.25
N TRP A 33 -0.12 9.87 6.75
CA TRP A 33 -1.52 9.57 6.48
C TRP A 33 -1.83 9.65 4.98
N ILE A 34 -1.35 10.70 4.30
CA ILE A 34 -1.55 10.89 2.85
C ILE A 34 -0.85 9.76 2.10
N ALA A 35 0.36 9.41 2.56
CA ALA A 35 1.16 8.34 1.98
C ALA A 35 0.48 6.96 2.12
N GLY A 36 -0.11 6.67 3.28
CA GLY A 36 -0.95 5.50 3.53
C GLY A 36 -2.11 5.38 2.53
N VAL A 37 -2.84 6.46 2.30
CA VAL A 37 -3.96 6.43 1.34
C VAL A 37 -3.46 6.33 -0.11
N ARG A 38 -2.35 6.98 -0.47
CA ARG A 38 -1.70 6.78 -1.77
C ARG A 38 -1.33 5.31 -1.99
N ALA A 39 -0.76 4.64 -0.98
CA ALA A 39 -0.40 3.23 -1.06
C ALA A 39 -1.59 2.35 -1.42
N LEU A 40 -2.76 2.59 -0.80
CA LEU A 40 -3.97 1.83 -1.09
C LEU A 40 -4.48 2.05 -2.51
N TYR A 41 -4.46 3.29 -2.99
CA TYR A 41 -4.78 3.59 -4.38
C TYR A 41 -3.83 2.89 -5.34
N LEU A 42 -2.53 2.97 -5.07
CA LEU A 42 -1.50 2.38 -5.93
C LEU A 42 -1.63 0.86 -5.94
N GLN A 43 -1.73 0.21 -4.78
CA GLN A 43 -1.92 -1.24 -4.65
C GLN A 43 -3.12 -1.74 -5.44
N ALA A 44 -4.21 -0.97 -5.47
CA ALA A 44 -5.43 -1.31 -6.20
C ALA A 44 -5.27 -1.32 -7.73
N LEU A 45 -4.20 -0.75 -8.27
CA LEU A 45 -3.94 -0.77 -9.72
C LEU A 45 -3.47 -2.14 -10.24
N HIS A 46 -3.02 -3.04 -9.38
CA HIS A 46 -2.67 -4.40 -9.80
C HIS A 46 -3.92 -5.30 -9.77
N PRO A 47 -4.36 -5.86 -10.91
CA PRO A 47 -5.64 -6.58 -11.02
C PRO A 47 -5.80 -7.75 -10.04
N LEU A 48 -4.76 -8.57 -9.86
CA LEU A 48 -4.82 -9.69 -8.91
C LEU A 48 -4.83 -9.19 -7.45
N ALA A 49 -3.96 -8.25 -7.08
CA ALA A 49 -3.92 -7.70 -5.72
C ALA A 49 -5.27 -7.09 -5.29
N VAL A 50 -5.89 -6.28 -6.16
CA VAL A 50 -7.20 -5.67 -5.85
C VAL A 50 -8.31 -6.72 -5.72
N ARG A 51 -8.28 -7.81 -6.52
CA ARG A 51 -9.21 -8.94 -6.37
C ARG A 51 -9.01 -9.71 -5.08
N GLY A 52 -7.75 -9.88 -4.65
CA GLY A 52 -7.40 -10.44 -3.35
C GLY A 52 -8.14 -9.71 -2.23
N VAL A 53 -8.24 -8.39 -2.34
CA VAL A 53 -9.01 -7.56 -1.42
C VAL A 53 -10.51 -7.73 -1.61
N THR A 54 -11.05 -7.53 -2.82
CA THR A 54 -12.50 -7.47 -3.03
C THR A 54 -13.21 -8.81 -2.83
N GLN A 55 -12.53 -9.93 -3.05
CA GLN A 55 -13.09 -11.28 -2.86
C GLN A 55 -12.97 -11.79 -1.41
N ASN A 56 -12.04 -11.25 -0.61
CA ASN A 56 -11.77 -11.74 0.74
C ASN A 56 -12.11 -10.72 1.85
N SER A 57 -12.65 -9.56 1.51
CA SER A 57 -12.98 -8.53 2.49
C SER A 57 -14.31 -7.88 2.18
N ASP A 58 -15.18 -7.81 3.20
CA ASP A 58 -16.30 -6.87 3.18
C ASP A 58 -15.82 -5.47 3.61
N PHE A 59 -15.01 -4.85 2.75
CA PHE A 59 -14.54 -3.49 3.00
C PHE A 59 -15.68 -2.47 2.93
N ARG A 60 -16.85 -2.85 2.38
CA ARG A 60 -18.04 -2.01 2.32
C ARG A 60 -18.69 -1.90 3.70
N GLU A 61 -18.67 -2.96 4.50
CA GLU A 61 -19.21 -2.98 5.87
C GLU A 61 -18.21 -2.53 6.95
N ASP A 62 -16.91 -2.90 6.85
CA ASP A 62 -15.86 -2.52 7.82
C ASP A 62 -14.72 -1.72 7.19
N ALA A 63 -15.13 -0.57 6.65
CA ALA A 63 -14.26 0.38 5.96
C ALA A 63 -13.08 0.84 6.82
N TRP A 64 -13.42 1.40 7.98
CA TRP A 64 -12.46 2.02 8.88
C TRP A 64 -11.66 1.00 9.66
N GLY A 65 -12.26 -0.13 10.06
CA GLY A 65 -11.53 -1.18 10.75
C GLY A 65 -10.43 -1.78 9.87
N ARG A 66 -10.66 -1.93 8.56
CA ARG A 66 -9.62 -2.41 7.63
C ARG A 66 -8.44 -1.44 7.53
N LEU A 67 -8.72 -0.15 7.29
CA LEU A 67 -7.68 0.89 7.23
C LEU A 67 -6.89 0.97 8.54
N LEU A 68 -7.59 0.94 9.69
CA LEU A 68 -6.98 1.00 11.01
C LEU A 68 -6.18 -0.27 11.35
N ARG A 69 -6.55 -1.45 10.82
CA ARG A 69 -5.76 -2.68 10.98
C ARG A 69 -4.40 -2.57 10.29
N THR A 70 -4.36 -2.07 9.05
CA THR A 70 -3.10 -1.84 8.34
C THR A 70 -2.27 -0.76 9.04
N ALA A 71 -2.87 0.38 9.39
CA ALA A 71 -2.15 1.44 10.12
C ALA A 71 -1.60 0.96 11.47
N ARG A 72 -2.35 0.11 12.19
CA ARG A 72 -1.88 -0.51 13.44
C ARG A 72 -0.74 -1.50 13.18
N PHE A 73 -0.80 -2.28 12.11
CA PHE A 73 0.30 -3.17 11.72
C PHE A 73 1.57 -2.38 11.44
N VAL A 74 1.51 -1.36 10.56
CA VAL A 74 2.65 -0.48 10.24
C VAL A 74 3.20 0.18 11.50
N ALA A 75 2.34 0.72 12.36
CA ALA A 75 2.78 1.32 13.63
C ALA A 75 3.42 0.29 14.57
N THR A 76 2.95 -0.95 14.59
CA THR A 76 3.50 -2.02 15.44
C THR A 76 4.88 -2.45 14.96
N ILE A 77 5.07 -2.62 13.64
CA ILE A 77 6.37 -3.01 13.10
C ILE A 77 7.38 -1.86 13.14
N THR A 78 6.91 -0.60 13.07
CA THR A 78 7.76 0.58 13.11
C THR A 78 8.19 0.92 14.54
N TYR A 79 7.26 0.93 15.50
CA TYR A 79 7.48 1.49 16.84
C TYR A 79 7.39 0.48 17.99
N GLY A 80 6.99 -0.76 17.70
CA GLY A 80 6.92 -1.82 18.70
C GLY A 80 8.26 -2.51 18.93
N THR A 81 8.30 -3.38 19.94
CA THR A 81 9.43 -4.28 20.15
C THR A 81 9.59 -5.25 18.98
N THR A 82 10.77 -5.83 18.83
CA THR A 82 11.05 -6.86 17.83
C THR A 82 10.05 -8.01 17.96
N GLU A 83 9.79 -8.46 19.19
CA GLU A 83 8.81 -9.50 19.48
C GLU A 83 7.37 -9.11 19.04
N ALA A 84 6.97 -7.86 19.25
CA ALA A 84 5.66 -7.37 18.79
C ALA A 84 5.57 -7.36 17.26
N ALA A 85 6.63 -6.95 16.57
CA ALA A 85 6.72 -6.96 15.12
C ALA A 85 6.64 -8.39 14.55
N GLU A 86 7.37 -9.35 15.15
CA GLU A 86 7.33 -10.77 14.76
C GLU A 86 5.94 -11.38 14.92
N ARG A 87 5.30 -11.14 16.07
CA ARG A 87 3.93 -11.63 16.31
C ARG A 87 2.94 -11.04 15.32
N ALA A 88 3.06 -9.75 15.02
CA ALA A 88 2.23 -9.08 14.02
C ALA A 88 2.42 -9.70 12.63
N GLY A 89 3.68 -9.92 12.22
CA GLY A 89 4.02 -10.60 10.95
C GLY A 89 3.48 -12.02 10.87
N ALA A 90 3.70 -12.84 11.91
CA ALA A 90 3.20 -14.21 11.98
C ALA A 90 1.67 -14.27 11.84
N LYS A 91 0.95 -13.33 12.48
CA LYS A 91 -0.50 -13.20 12.36
C LYS A 91 -0.91 -12.87 10.92
N VAL A 92 -0.27 -11.89 10.28
CA VAL A 92 -0.55 -11.51 8.89
C VAL A 92 -0.32 -12.68 7.93
N ARG A 93 0.83 -13.37 8.03
CA ARG A 93 1.11 -14.56 7.21
C ARG A 93 0.08 -15.67 7.44
N GLY A 94 -0.34 -15.87 8.68
CA GLY A 94 -1.39 -16.84 9.02
C GLY A 94 -2.75 -16.53 8.41
N ILE A 95 -3.08 -15.24 8.26
CA ILE A 95 -4.27 -14.78 7.55
C ILE A 95 -4.08 -15.00 6.05
N HIS A 96 -2.99 -14.49 5.45
CA HIS A 96 -2.77 -14.55 4.00
C HIS A 96 -2.77 -15.99 3.46
N ARG A 97 -2.19 -16.97 4.18
CA ARG A 97 -2.23 -18.40 3.81
C ARG A 97 -3.64 -18.99 3.64
N ARG A 98 -4.65 -18.36 4.23
CA ARG A 98 -6.05 -18.82 4.18
C ARG A 98 -6.86 -18.10 3.13
N LEU A 99 -6.33 -17.01 2.58
CA LEU A 99 -7.00 -16.17 1.61
C LEU A 99 -6.54 -16.53 0.21
N SER A 100 -7.50 -16.52 -0.72
CA SER A 100 -7.24 -16.79 -2.12
C SER A 100 -8.18 -15.97 -2.97
N LEU A 101 -7.81 -15.72 -4.21
CA LEU A 101 -8.63 -15.05 -5.20
C LEU A 101 -8.75 -15.91 -6.45
N THR A 102 -9.82 -15.75 -7.20
CA THR A 102 -9.98 -16.36 -8.52
C THR A 102 -9.93 -15.27 -9.57
N ASP A 103 -9.07 -15.44 -10.58
CA ASP A 103 -9.06 -14.55 -11.73
C ASP A 103 -10.27 -14.87 -12.63
N PRO A 104 -11.24 -13.96 -12.80
CA PRO A 104 -12.43 -14.22 -13.60
C PRO A 104 -12.12 -14.37 -15.10
N VAL A 105 -10.94 -13.92 -15.57
CA VAL A 105 -10.57 -14.02 -16.99
C VAL A 105 -10.01 -15.40 -17.33
N THR A 106 -9.18 -15.96 -16.46
CA THR A 106 -8.49 -17.24 -16.69
C THR A 106 -9.11 -18.40 -15.92
N GLY A 107 -9.89 -18.13 -14.87
CA GLY A 107 -10.43 -19.12 -13.94
C GLY A 107 -9.39 -19.65 -12.93
N VAL A 108 -8.14 -19.18 -13.00
CA VAL A 108 -7.06 -19.65 -12.13
C VAL A 108 -7.26 -19.09 -10.72
N ARG A 109 -7.04 -19.95 -9.72
CA ARG A 109 -7.06 -19.57 -8.31
C ARG A 109 -5.64 -19.24 -7.86
N HIS A 110 -5.49 -18.08 -7.25
CA HIS A 110 -4.23 -17.56 -6.72
C HIS A 110 -4.28 -17.44 -5.19
N GLY A 111 -3.17 -17.72 -4.53
CA GLY A 111 -2.95 -17.38 -3.12
C GLY A 111 -2.72 -15.89 -2.96
N VAL A 112 -3.27 -15.27 -1.91
CA VAL A 112 -2.95 -13.86 -1.60
C VAL A 112 -1.51 -13.72 -1.10
N ASP A 113 -0.91 -14.80 -0.62
CA ASP A 113 0.49 -14.91 -0.19
C ASP A 113 1.47 -15.29 -1.31
N GLU A 114 1.06 -15.26 -2.58
CA GLU A 114 1.98 -15.43 -3.69
C GLU A 114 3.08 -14.34 -3.65
N PRO A 115 4.39 -14.70 -3.77
CA PRO A 115 5.49 -13.76 -3.60
C PRO A 115 5.39 -12.51 -4.48
N GLU A 116 4.96 -12.66 -5.73
CA GLU A 116 4.81 -11.53 -6.66
C GLU A 116 3.76 -10.50 -6.18
N LEU A 117 2.65 -10.99 -5.60
CA LEU A 117 1.60 -10.12 -5.06
C LEU A 117 2.05 -9.43 -3.77
N LEU A 118 2.74 -10.17 -2.89
CA LEU A 118 3.31 -9.61 -1.67
C LEU A 118 4.37 -8.55 -1.99
N LEU A 119 5.22 -8.80 -2.98
CA LEU A 119 6.27 -7.90 -3.43
C LEU A 119 5.66 -6.60 -3.99
N TRP A 120 4.59 -6.71 -4.78
CA TRP A 120 3.85 -5.54 -5.27
C TRP A 120 3.30 -4.70 -4.12
N VAL A 121 2.62 -5.32 -3.16
CA VAL A 121 2.01 -4.61 -2.02
C VAL A 121 3.09 -3.89 -1.21
N HIS A 122 4.22 -4.55 -0.95
CA HIS A 122 5.36 -3.98 -0.24
C HIS A 122 5.98 -2.81 -1.00
N CYS A 123 6.35 -2.98 -2.27
CA CYS A 123 6.97 -1.92 -3.08
C CYS A 123 6.03 -0.73 -3.28
N ALA A 124 4.73 -0.97 -3.49
CA ALA A 124 3.72 0.08 -3.58
C ALA A 124 3.58 0.89 -2.28
N GLU A 125 3.73 0.24 -1.12
CA GLU A 125 3.76 0.89 0.17
C GLU A 125 5.01 1.77 0.33
N ILE A 126 6.20 1.21 0.14
CA ILE A 126 7.49 1.91 0.32
C ILE A 126 7.63 3.08 -0.66
N ASP A 127 7.27 2.90 -1.94
CA ASP A 127 7.25 4.00 -2.92
C ASP A 127 6.28 5.11 -2.50
N SER A 128 5.10 4.75 -1.99
CA SER A 128 4.11 5.74 -1.57
C SER A 128 4.59 6.59 -0.41
N TYR A 129 5.21 5.95 0.58
CA TYR A 129 5.75 6.61 1.75
C TYR A 129 6.87 7.56 1.34
N LEU A 130 7.84 7.07 0.58
CA LEU A 130 8.96 7.87 0.12
C LEU A 130 8.53 9.02 -0.80
N HIS A 131 7.62 8.75 -1.75
CA HIS A 131 7.16 9.75 -2.72
C HIS A 131 6.45 10.93 -2.05
N VAL A 132 5.53 10.63 -1.13
CA VAL A 132 4.74 11.68 -0.47
C VAL A 132 5.63 12.51 0.46
N VAL A 133 6.52 11.88 1.21
CA VAL A 133 7.46 12.59 2.09
C VAL A 133 8.40 13.49 1.29
N ARG A 134 8.99 13.00 0.19
CA ARG A 134 9.84 13.84 -0.69
C ARG A 134 9.11 15.07 -1.25
N ARG A 135 7.79 14.98 -1.44
CA ARG A 135 6.97 16.08 -1.97
C ARG A 135 6.38 17.00 -0.91
N SER A 136 6.49 16.68 0.37
CA SER A 136 5.85 17.42 1.46
C SER A 136 6.67 18.59 1.99
N GLY A 137 7.93 18.72 1.56
CA GLY A 137 8.89 19.65 2.14
C GLY A 137 9.64 19.08 3.35
N TYR A 138 9.43 17.80 3.69
CA TYR A 138 10.26 17.10 4.66
C TYR A 138 11.71 17.04 4.14
N PRO A 139 12.73 17.41 4.96
CA PRO A 139 14.12 17.49 4.53
C PRO A 139 14.77 16.10 4.42
N LEU A 140 14.39 15.35 3.38
CA LEU A 140 14.95 14.03 3.08
C LEU A 140 16.02 14.14 1.99
N THR A 141 17.24 13.73 2.31
CA THR A 141 18.33 13.61 1.33
C THR A 141 18.20 12.33 0.50
N ASP A 142 18.89 12.27 -0.64
CA ASP A 142 18.88 11.05 -1.47
C ASP A 142 19.52 9.85 -0.75
N ALA A 143 20.59 10.07 0.01
CA ALA A 143 21.18 9.02 0.84
C ALA A 143 20.21 8.49 1.90
N GLN A 144 19.38 9.36 2.50
CA GLN A 144 18.34 8.92 3.44
C GLN A 144 17.20 8.20 2.72
N ALA A 145 16.89 8.57 1.48
CA ALA A 145 15.90 7.84 0.68
C ALA A 145 16.37 6.41 0.36
N ASP A 146 17.63 6.22 -0.02
CA ASP A 146 18.20 4.87 -0.21
C ASP A 146 18.23 4.10 1.12
N ALA A 147 18.66 4.75 2.21
CA ALA A 147 18.63 4.15 3.54
C ALA A 147 17.21 3.74 3.96
N TYR A 148 16.19 4.54 3.65
CA TYR A 148 14.80 4.21 3.92
C TYR A 148 14.36 2.94 3.19
N VAL A 149 14.68 2.80 1.89
CA VAL A 149 14.34 1.58 1.14
C VAL A 149 15.10 0.38 1.70
N ALA A 150 16.40 0.52 1.95
CA ALA A 150 17.25 -0.52 2.53
C ALA A 150 16.75 -0.99 3.90
N GLU A 151 16.37 -0.06 4.79
CA GLU A 151 15.80 -0.37 6.10
C GLU A 151 14.52 -1.21 5.97
N ASN A 152 13.68 -0.96 4.97
CA ASN A 152 12.40 -1.64 4.82
C ASN A 152 12.50 -3.06 4.24
N VAL A 153 13.66 -3.46 3.70
CA VAL A 153 13.96 -4.87 3.36
C VAL A 153 13.76 -5.79 4.56
N VAL A 154 14.09 -5.32 5.79
CA VAL A 154 13.90 -6.13 7.02
C VAL A 154 12.43 -6.43 7.30
N SER A 155 11.51 -5.55 6.92
CA SER A 155 10.07 -5.76 7.16
C SER A 155 9.43 -6.72 6.16
N ALA A 156 10.05 -6.91 4.99
CA ALA A 156 9.50 -7.77 3.95
C ALA A 156 9.34 -9.22 4.42
N ARG A 157 10.28 -9.73 5.22
CA ARG A 157 10.17 -11.07 5.84
C ARG A 157 8.96 -11.21 6.76
N LEU A 158 8.48 -10.11 7.36
CA LEU A 158 7.30 -10.16 8.23
C LEU A 158 6.04 -10.50 7.44
N VAL A 159 5.95 -10.09 6.18
CA VAL A 159 4.82 -10.39 5.30
C VAL A 159 5.01 -11.67 4.48
N GLY A 160 6.20 -12.29 4.55
CA GLY A 160 6.48 -13.59 3.94
C GLY A 160 7.38 -13.54 2.70
N LEU A 161 7.97 -12.38 2.40
CA LEU A 161 8.93 -12.24 1.31
C LEU A 161 10.33 -12.69 1.71
N ASP A 162 11.11 -13.17 0.75
CA ASP A 162 12.56 -13.30 0.90
C ASP A 162 13.20 -11.90 0.80
N PRO A 163 13.90 -11.41 1.83
CA PRO A 163 14.61 -10.13 1.77
C PRO A 163 15.57 -9.99 0.58
N ALA A 164 16.12 -11.09 0.06
CA ALA A 164 17.03 -11.05 -1.09
C ALA A 164 16.34 -10.69 -2.41
N GLU A 165 15.02 -10.85 -2.50
CA GLU A 165 14.22 -10.56 -3.70
C GLU A 165 13.59 -9.15 -3.68
N VAL A 166 13.82 -8.39 -2.61
CA VAL A 166 13.20 -7.08 -2.39
C VAL A 166 14.17 -5.97 -2.80
N PRO A 167 13.71 -4.92 -3.51
CA PRO A 167 14.53 -3.75 -3.80
C PRO A 167 15.14 -3.15 -2.53
N ALA A 168 16.47 -2.97 -2.53
CA ALA A 168 17.23 -2.49 -1.37
C ALA A 168 17.66 -1.02 -1.47
N ASP A 169 17.34 -0.33 -2.57
CA ASP A 169 17.60 1.09 -2.76
C ASP A 169 16.57 1.71 -3.73
N THR A 170 16.62 3.03 -3.91
CA THR A 170 15.63 3.74 -4.75
C THR A 170 15.76 3.40 -6.24
N ALA A 171 16.95 3.03 -6.72
CA ALA A 171 17.17 2.65 -8.11
C ALA A 171 16.56 1.28 -8.42
N ALA A 172 16.78 0.29 -7.56
CA ALA A 172 16.17 -1.03 -7.63
C ALA A 172 14.64 -0.94 -7.52
N LEU A 173 14.13 -0.06 -6.64
CA LEU A 173 12.68 0.16 -6.51
C LEU A 173 12.10 0.74 -7.81
N ALA A 174 12.76 1.74 -8.39
CA ALA A 174 12.35 2.30 -9.68
C ALA A 174 12.41 1.26 -10.82
N ALA A 175 13.43 0.40 -10.84
CA ALA A 175 13.54 -0.69 -11.80
C ALA A 175 12.40 -1.70 -11.66
N TYR A 176 12.04 -2.08 -10.44
CA TYR A 176 10.87 -2.92 -10.16
C TYR A 176 9.57 -2.28 -10.66
N PHE A 177 9.36 -0.98 -10.42
CA PHE A 177 8.17 -0.30 -10.95
C PHE A 177 8.12 -0.31 -12.49
N ALA A 178 9.27 -0.23 -13.15
CA ALA A 178 9.33 -0.30 -14.61
C ALA A 178 8.89 -1.67 -15.14
N THR A 179 9.17 -2.77 -14.43
CA THR A 179 8.76 -4.12 -14.84
C THR A 179 7.27 -4.36 -14.63
N VAL A 180 6.69 -3.90 -13.52
CA VAL A 180 5.26 -4.13 -13.19
C VAL A 180 4.33 -3.17 -13.92
N ARG A 181 4.81 -1.99 -14.34
CA ARG A 181 3.99 -0.95 -15.01
C ARG A 181 3.04 -1.47 -16.11
N PRO A 182 3.43 -2.40 -17.00
CA PRO A 182 2.56 -2.91 -18.06
C PRO A 182 1.35 -3.71 -17.56
N GLU A 183 1.40 -4.22 -16.33
CA GLU A 183 0.37 -5.05 -15.70
C GLU A 183 -0.69 -4.23 -14.96
N LEU A 184 -0.38 -2.96 -14.66
CA LEU A 184 -1.26 -2.06 -13.92
C LEU A 184 -2.43 -1.59 -14.77
N ALA A 185 -3.64 -1.68 -14.21
CA ALA A 185 -4.88 -1.34 -14.87
C ALA A 185 -5.90 -0.70 -13.92
N ALA A 186 -6.66 0.26 -14.44
CA ALA A 186 -7.80 0.83 -13.74
C ALA A 186 -9.03 -0.08 -13.95
N THR A 187 -9.05 -1.22 -13.25
CA THR A 187 -10.13 -2.21 -13.35
C THR A 187 -11.41 -1.72 -12.65
N PRO A 188 -12.59 -2.35 -12.87
CA PRO A 188 -13.78 -2.05 -12.09
C PRO A 188 -13.54 -2.13 -10.57
N GLU A 189 -12.82 -3.16 -10.10
CA GLU A 189 -12.47 -3.34 -8.70
C GLU A 189 -11.57 -2.20 -8.19
N ALA A 190 -10.62 -1.72 -9.01
CA ALA A 190 -9.81 -0.54 -8.67
C ALA A 190 -10.66 0.72 -8.52
N ARG A 191 -11.69 0.89 -9.37
CA ARG A 191 -12.66 2.00 -9.25
C ARG A 191 -13.55 1.86 -8.02
N GLU A 192 -13.90 0.65 -7.61
CA GLU A 192 -14.62 0.41 -6.36
C GLU A 192 -13.79 0.84 -5.16
N VAL A 193 -12.50 0.50 -5.14
CA VAL A 193 -11.56 0.98 -4.12
C VAL A 193 -11.44 2.51 -4.17
N ASP A 194 -11.38 3.12 -5.36
CA ASP A 194 -11.31 4.58 -5.47
C ASP A 194 -12.54 5.28 -4.90
N ALA A 195 -13.73 4.84 -5.33
CA ALA A 195 -15.00 5.37 -4.83
C ALA A 195 -15.11 5.24 -3.31
N PHE A 196 -14.68 4.08 -2.79
CA PHE A 196 -14.65 3.80 -1.36
C PHE A 196 -13.69 4.74 -0.61
N LEU A 197 -12.44 4.89 -1.08
CA LEU A 197 -11.45 5.74 -0.42
C LEU A 197 -11.83 7.22 -0.48
N ARG A 198 -12.54 7.68 -1.52
CA ARG A 198 -13.04 9.06 -1.59
C ARG A 198 -14.19 9.30 -0.61
N ARG A 199 -15.07 8.32 -0.41
CA ARG A 199 -16.30 8.46 0.36
C ARG A 199 -16.53 7.25 1.27
N PRO A 200 -15.67 7.04 2.28
CA PRO A 200 -15.89 5.96 3.23
C PRO A 200 -17.22 6.16 3.97
N PRO A 201 -17.94 5.08 4.29
CA PRO A 201 -19.16 5.17 5.09
C PRO A 201 -18.85 5.75 6.47
N VAL A 202 -19.66 6.71 6.90
CA VAL A 202 -19.58 7.36 8.21
C VAL A 202 -20.98 7.52 8.77
N HIS A 203 -21.09 7.68 10.09
CA HIS A 203 -22.36 8.03 10.72
C HIS A 203 -22.95 9.30 10.07
N ALA A 204 -24.26 9.36 9.87
CA ALA A 204 -24.93 10.42 9.08
C ALA A 204 -24.54 11.85 9.53
N LEU A 205 -24.38 12.05 10.84
CA LEU A 205 -23.96 13.33 11.43
C LEU A 205 -22.54 13.80 11.01
N LEU A 206 -21.68 12.88 10.58
CA LEU A 206 -20.29 13.16 10.19
C LEU A 206 -20.12 13.37 8.68
N VAL A 207 -21.18 13.23 7.88
CA VAL A 207 -21.12 13.37 6.41
C VAL A 207 -20.56 14.73 5.98
N PRO A 208 -20.98 15.89 6.53
CA PRO A 208 -20.41 17.18 6.12
C PRO A 208 -18.90 17.28 6.41
N ALA A 209 -18.48 16.79 7.58
CA ALA A 209 -17.07 16.77 7.97
C ALA A 209 -16.24 15.86 7.04
N ARG A 210 -16.79 14.69 6.64
CA ARG A 210 -16.17 13.80 5.64
C ARG A 210 -15.96 14.53 4.31
N GLU A 211 -17.00 15.16 3.76
CA GLU A 211 -16.87 15.80 2.44
C GLU A 211 -15.84 16.94 2.44
N VAL A 212 -15.83 17.77 3.50
CA VAL A 212 -14.95 18.95 3.56
C VAL A 212 -13.49 18.57 3.87
N ILE A 213 -13.28 17.66 4.83
CA ILE A 213 -11.94 17.32 5.33
C ILE A 213 -11.38 16.12 4.56
N TRP A 214 -12.08 14.98 4.63
CA TRP A 214 -11.61 13.73 4.05
C TRP A 214 -11.58 13.77 2.52
N GLY A 215 -12.59 14.38 1.87
CA GLY A 215 -12.65 14.49 0.42
C GLY A 215 -11.42 15.19 -0.18
N ARG A 216 -10.95 16.27 0.46
CA ARG A 216 -9.72 16.99 0.06
C ARG A 216 -8.48 16.15 0.29
N PHE A 217 -8.42 15.48 1.44
CA PHE A 217 -7.32 14.61 1.80
C PHE A 217 -7.16 13.42 0.83
N ALA A 218 -8.24 12.72 0.51
CA ALA A 218 -8.25 11.62 -0.45
C ALA A 218 -7.89 12.10 -1.87
N SER A 219 -8.37 13.29 -2.25
CA SER A 219 -8.03 13.90 -3.55
C SER A 219 -6.55 14.27 -3.65
N LEU A 220 -5.94 14.76 -2.57
CA LEU A 220 -4.51 15.04 -2.50
C LEU A 220 -3.69 13.76 -2.66
N ALA A 221 -4.04 12.69 -1.92
CA ALA A 221 -3.38 11.39 -2.05
C ALA A 221 -3.49 10.85 -3.48
N TYR A 222 -4.69 10.88 -4.08
CA TYR A 222 -4.91 10.45 -5.47
C TYR A 222 -4.09 11.28 -6.47
N GLY A 223 -3.98 12.60 -6.27
CA GLY A 223 -3.21 13.50 -7.13
C GLY A 223 -1.69 13.23 -7.13
N THR A 224 -1.20 12.43 -6.19
CA THR A 224 0.22 11.99 -6.12
C THR A 224 0.48 10.64 -6.78
N LEU A 225 -0.53 10.02 -7.39
CA LEU A 225 -0.34 8.81 -8.18
C LEU A 225 0.43 9.10 -9.47
N PRO A 226 1.23 8.14 -9.98
CA PRO A 226 1.91 8.31 -11.26
C PRO A 226 0.88 8.51 -12.38
N ARG A 227 1.08 9.54 -13.21
CA ARG A 227 0.19 9.92 -14.33
C ARG A 227 0.23 8.94 -15.51
N THR A 228 0.77 7.73 -15.30
CA THR A 228 0.90 6.72 -16.35
C THR A 228 -0.48 6.36 -16.89
N PRO A 229 -0.66 6.18 -18.21
CA PRO A 229 -1.90 5.66 -18.76
C PRO A 229 -2.11 4.23 -18.27
N THR A 230 -2.83 4.07 -17.16
CA THR A 230 -3.37 2.77 -16.75
C THR A 230 -4.33 2.34 -17.86
N ARG A 231 -4.11 1.15 -18.44
CA ARG A 231 -5.03 0.64 -19.44
C ARG A 231 -6.41 0.52 -18.80
N CYS A 232 -7.40 1.21 -19.36
CA CYS A 232 -8.79 0.97 -19.01
C CYS A 232 -9.18 -0.39 -19.61
N THR A 233 -9.32 -1.43 -18.80
CA THR A 233 -9.87 -2.70 -19.25
C THR A 233 -11.39 -2.57 -19.36
N GLY A 234 -11.86 -2.10 -20.52
CA GLY A 234 -13.24 -2.21 -20.98
C GLY A 234 -13.27 -2.98 -22.30
N ALA A 235 -13.86 -4.18 -22.28
CA ALA A 235 -14.05 -5.10 -23.41
C ALA A 235 -12.78 -5.64 -24.12
N ARG A 236 -12.66 -6.97 -24.15
CA ARG A 236 -11.71 -7.74 -24.99
C ARG A 236 -11.77 -7.25 -26.45
N ARG A 237 -10.61 -7.05 -27.08
CA ARG A 237 -10.49 -7.16 -28.54
C ARG A 237 -9.93 -8.55 -28.87
N PRO A 238 -10.71 -9.48 -29.45
CA PRO A 238 -10.12 -10.62 -30.13
C PRO A 238 -9.35 -10.12 -31.35
N ARG A 239 -8.19 -10.73 -31.62
CA ARG A 239 -7.35 -10.44 -32.78
C ARG A 239 -8.16 -10.63 -34.07
N ARG A 240 -8.51 -9.53 -34.73
CA ARG A 240 -8.55 -9.33 -36.19
C ARG A 240 -8.84 -7.85 -36.47
N GLY A 241 -8.16 -7.31 -37.50
CA GLY A 241 -7.87 -5.89 -37.64
C GLY A 241 -9.08 -4.98 -37.82
N TRP A 242 -8.95 -3.73 -37.36
CA TRP A 242 -9.47 -2.50 -38.00
C TRP A 242 -9.06 -1.23 -37.23
N SER A 243 -9.00 -0.12 -37.99
CA SER A 243 -8.56 1.26 -37.72
C SER A 243 -9.33 2.05 -36.65
N PRO A 244 -8.86 3.27 -36.25
CA PRO A 244 -9.32 3.96 -35.06
C PRO A 244 -10.40 5.02 -35.33
N ALA A 245 -11.46 4.97 -34.53
CA ALA A 245 -12.35 6.06 -34.14
C ALA A 245 -13.01 5.57 -32.84
N GLY A 246 -13.16 6.29 -31.73
CA GLY A 246 -12.89 7.64 -31.28
C GLY A 246 -13.46 7.65 -29.85
N CYS A 247 -12.70 8.14 -28.86
CA CYS A 247 -13.20 8.26 -27.49
C CYS A 247 -13.80 9.66 -27.30
N GLY A 248 -15.07 9.70 -26.92
CA GLY A 248 -15.79 10.81 -26.32
C GLY A 248 -16.63 10.27 -25.16
#